data_AF-A0A382ZQL0-F1
#
_entry.id   AF-A0A382ZQL0-F1
#
_cell.length_a   1.000
_cell.length_b   1.000
_cell.length_c   1.000
_cell.angle_alpha   90.00
_cell.angle_beta   90.00
_cell.angle_gamma   90.00
#
_symmetry.space_group_name_H-M   'P 1'
#
loop_
_entity.id
_entity.type
_entity.pdbx_description
1 polymer ?
#
loop_
_entity_poly.entity_id
_entity_poly.type
_entity_poly.pdbx_seq_one_letter_code
_entity_poly.pdbx_strand_id
1 'polypeptide(L)'
;MTESVSTEISNISPRQLWLGVLAAAVIALVLLFVVVLPAEKGIDPTGAGRLLGLNALSNPVRTIEIVDIVGGNEEYRNVEIPDFGDPVPL
;
A
#
# COMPACT_ATOMS: atom_id res chain seq x y z
N MET A 1 -47.46 -17.00 -4.50
CA MET A 1 -46.28 -16.29 -3.94
C MET A 1 -45.03 -16.43 -4.80
N THR A 2 -45.00 -17.31 -5.81
CA THR A 2 -43.82 -17.56 -6.67
C THR A 2 -43.81 -16.74 -7.96
N GLU A 3 -44.95 -16.21 -8.42
CA GLU A 3 -45.02 -15.44 -9.68
C GLU A 3 -44.47 -14.01 -9.57
N SER A 4 -44.55 -13.37 -8.39
CA SER A 4 -44.12 -11.99 -8.20
C SER A 4 -42.59 -11.80 -8.31
N VAL A 5 -41.81 -12.83 -7.98
CA VAL A 5 -40.34 -12.77 -8.04
C VAL A 5 -39.84 -12.85 -9.48
N SER A 6 -40.51 -13.63 -10.34
CA SER A 6 -40.12 -13.80 -11.75
C SER A 6 -40.41 -12.58 -12.62
N THR A 7 -41.40 -11.76 -12.25
CA THR A 7 -41.75 -10.50 -12.96
C THR A 7 -40.81 -9.34 -12.60
N GLU A 8 -40.16 -9.36 -11.43
CA GLU A 8 -39.19 -8.33 -11.04
C GLU A 8 -37.87 -8.43 -11.84
N ILE A 9 -37.35 -9.66 -12.02
CA ILE A 9 -36.08 -9.87 -12.74
C ILE A 9 -36.23 -9.59 -14.24
N SER A 10 -37.42 -9.79 -14.81
CA SER A 10 -37.67 -9.62 -16.26
C SER A 10 -37.84 -8.16 -16.70
N ASN A 11 -38.08 -7.23 -15.76
CA ASN A 11 -38.21 -5.79 -16.05
C ASN A 11 -36.89 -5.01 -15.89
N ILE A 12 -35.75 -5.71 -15.94
CA ILE A 12 -34.45 -5.06 -15.95
C ILE A 12 -34.23 -4.45 -17.34
N SER A 13 -34.37 -3.13 -17.41
CA SER A 13 -34.12 -2.37 -18.64
C SER A 13 -32.64 -2.51 -19.06
N PRO A 14 -32.31 -2.62 -20.36
CA PRO A 14 -30.93 -2.58 -20.85
C PRO A 14 -30.13 -1.38 -20.32
N ARG A 15 -30.81 -0.27 -20.04
CA ARG A 15 -30.23 0.93 -19.42
C ARG A 15 -29.72 0.68 -18.00
N GLN A 16 -30.42 -0.12 -17.20
CA GLN A 16 -30.02 -0.45 -15.84
C GLN A 16 -28.78 -1.35 -15.83
N LEU A 17 -28.67 -2.29 -16.79
CA LEU A 17 -27.46 -3.10 -16.97
C LEU A 17 -26.25 -2.22 -17.27
N TRP A 18 -26.38 -1.29 -18.22
CA TRP A 18 -25.32 -0.34 -18.54
C TRP A 18 -24.93 0.54 -17.35
N LEU A 19 -25.91 0.99 -16.56
CA LEU A 19 -25.64 1.79 -15.37
C LEU A 19 -24.86 0.98 -14.33
N GLY A 20 -25.21 -0.28 -14.12
CA GLY A 20 -24.50 -1.19 -13.23
C GLY A 20 -23.06 -1.44 -13.67
N VAL A 21 -22.84 -1.69 -14.97
CA VAL A 21 -21.50 -1.88 -15.55
C VAL A 21 -20.64 -0.62 -15.38
N LEU A 22 -21.22 0.55 -15.68
CA LEU A 22 -20.51 1.81 -15.52
C LEU A 22 -20.14 2.05 -14.05
N ALA A 23 -21.07 1.83 -13.12
CA ALA A 23 -20.83 1.97 -11.70
C ALA A 23 -19.72 1.00 -11.22
N ALA A 24 -19.76 -0.25 -11.65
CA ALA A 24 -18.73 -1.24 -11.33
C ALA A 24 -17.36 -0.83 -11.87
N ALA A 25 -17.28 -0.34 -13.11
CA ALA A 25 -16.04 0.14 -13.71
C ALA A 25 -15.45 1.33 -12.94
N VAL A 26 -16.30 2.27 -12.50
CA VAL A 26 -15.89 3.40 -11.66
C VAL A 26 -15.34 2.92 -10.32
N ILE A 27 -16.03 1.99 -9.64
CA ILE A 27 -15.55 1.41 -8.38
C ILE A 27 -14.21 0.71 -8.57
N ALA A 28 -14.05 -0.05 -9.65
CA ALA A 28 -12.79 -0.73 -9.96
C ALA A 28 -11.64 0.27 -10.16
N LEU A 29 -11.88 1.38 -10.87
CA LEU A 29 -10.89 2.45 -11.00
C LEU A 29 -10.52 3.05 -9.64
N VAL A 30 -11.51 3.36 -8.80
CA VAL A 30 -11.25 3.89 -7.45
C VAL A 30 -10.39 2.94 -6.63
N LEU A 31 -10.72 1.64 -6.61
CA LEU A 31 -9.93 0.64 -5.90
C LEU A 31 -8.51 0.50 -6.46
N LEU A 32 -8.34 0.56 -7.78
CA LEU A 32 -7.03 0.52 -8.42
C LEU A 32 -6.13 1.65 -7.91
N PHE A 33 -6.63 2.88 -7.92
CA PHE A 33 -5.83 4.04 -7.51
C PHE A 33 -5.63 4.17 -6.00
N VAL A 34 -6.62 3.77 -5.18
CA VAL A 34 -6.58 3.98 -3.73
C VAL A 34 -5.99 2.80 -2.97
N VAL A 35 -6.10 1.57 -3.48
CA VAL A 35 -5.68 0.36 -2.76
C VAL A 35 -4.53 -0.35 -3.47
N VAL A 36 -4.69 -0.64 -4.77
CA VAL A 36 -3.74 -1.49 -5.50
C VAL A 36 -2.43 -0.76 -5.80
N LEU A 37 -2.48 0.44 -6.39
CA LEU A 37 -1.27 1.20 -6.72
C LEU A 37 -0.43 1.56 -5.48
N PRO A 38 -1.02 1.99 -4.35
CA PRO A 38 -0.25 2.23 -3.13
C PRO A 38 0.40 0.96 -2.60
N ALA A 39 -0.31 -0.18 -2.62
CA ALA A 39 0.20 -1.44 -2.11
C ALA A 39 1.31 -2.03 -2.99
N GLU A 40 1.20 -1.94 -4.32
CA GLU A 40 2.16 -2.57 -5.22
C GLU A 40 3.37 -1.69 -5.54
N LYS A 41 3.18 -0.38 -5.66
CA LYS A 41 4.20 0.55 -6.17
C LYS A 41 4.65 1.57 -5.14
N GLY A 42 4.04 1.61 -3.95
CA GLY A 42 4.26 2.70 -2.98
C GLY A 42 3.81 4.07 -3.49
N ILE A 43 3.06 4.09 -4.60
CA ILE A 43 2.53 5.32 -5.20
C ILE A 43 1.19 5.59 -4.53
N ASP A 44 1.16 6.59 -3.65
CA ASP A 44 -0.06 7.06 -2.98
C ASP A 44 -0.59 8.33 -3.68
N PRO A 45 -1.55 8.19 -4.62
CA PRO A 45 -2.15 9.34 -5.30
C PRO A 45 -3.07 10.15 -4.37
N THR A 46 -3.54 9.57 -3.26
CA THR A 46 -4.35 10.28 -2.27
C THR A 46 -3.52 11.17 -1.35
N GLY A 47 -2.23 10.85 -1.19
CA GLY A 47 -1.31 11.55 -0.29
C GLY A 47 -1.56 11.29 1.19
N ALA A 48 -2.47 10.37 1.54
CA ALA A 48 -2.77 9.99 2.92
C ALA A 48 -1.51 9.53 3.67
N GLY A 49 -0.61 8.77 3.05
CA GLY A 49 0.64 8.33 3.67
C GLY A 49 1.58 9.48 4.03
N ARG A 50 1.60 10.56 3.24
CA ARG A 50 2.34 11.79 3.58
C ARG A 50 1.65 12.58 4.68
N LEU A 51 0.33 12.75 4.59
CA LEU A 51 -0.46 13.50 5.57
C LEU A 51 -0.44 12.86 6.96
N LEU A 52 -0.48 11.53 7.01
CA LEU A 52 -0.43 10.74 8.24
C LEU A 52 1.00 10.47 8.73
N GLY A 53 2.04 10.91 7.99
CA GLY A 53 3.44 10.68 8.33
C GLY A 53 3.90 9.22 8.17
N LEU A 54 3.08 8.33 7.59
CA LEU A 54 3.42 6.92 7.38
C LEU A 54 4.60 6.74 6.42
N ASN A 55 4.85 7.70 5.51
CA ASN A 55 6.02 7.68 4.64
C ASN A 55 7.35 7.67 5.42
N ALA A 56 7.39 8.25 6.62
CA ALA A 56 8.61 8.26 7.45
C ALA A 56 8.98 6.84 7.93
N LEU A 57 7.99 5.96 8.10
CA LEU A 57 8.20 4.55 8.48
C LEU A 57 8.77 3.72 7.32
N SER A 58 8.64 4.19 6.08
CA SER A 58 9.17 3.52 4.90
C SER A 58 10.61 3.93 4.57
N ASN A 59 11.22 4.86 5.31
CA ASN A 59 12.60 5.28 5.03
C ASN A 59 13.54 4.08 5.20
N PRO A 60 14.33 3.72 4.17
CA PRO A 60 15.32 2.67 4.32
C PRO A 60 16.34 3.12 5.37
N VAL A 61 16.50 2.31 6.43
CA VAL A 61 17.58 2.47 7.40
C VAL A 61 18.88 2.57 6.62
N ARG A 62 19.60 3.69 6.80
CA ARG A 62 20.87 3.93 6.14
C ARG A 62 21.90 3.04 6.82
N THR A 63 22.08 1.82 6.32
CA THR A 63 23.14 0.92 6.76
C THR A 63 24.48 1.56 6.39
N ILE A 64 25.25 1.96 7.40
CA ILE A 64 26.64 2.38 7.20
C ILE A 64 27.49 1.11 7.25
N GLU A 65 28.18 0.83 6.15
CA GLU A 65 29.19 -0.23 6.08
C GLU A 65 30.47 0.28 6.76
N ILE A 66 30.68 -0.11 8.02
CA ILE A 66 31.91 0.23 8.75
C ILE A 66 32.94 -0.85 8.44
N VAL A 67 33.97 -0.50 7.68
CA VAL A 67 35.17 -1.35 7.53
C VAL A 67 35.92 -1.32 8.85
N ASP A 68 35.96 -2.44 9.57
CA ASP A 68 36.80 -2.59 10.75
C ASP A 68 38.26 -2.74 10.32
N ILE A 69 38.98 -1.62 10.28
CA ILE A 69 40.42 -1.58 9.94
C ILE A 69 41.29 -1.92 11.17
N VAL A 70 40.70 -2.12 12.35
CA VAL A 70 41.47 -2.33 13.60
C VAL A 70 41.77 -3.82 13.84
N GLY A 71 40.92 -4.73 13.35
CA GLY A 71 41.02 -6.17 13.60
C GLY A 71 41.77 -7.03 12.58
N GLY A 72 42.07 -6.53 11.38
CA GLY A 72 42.78 -7.30 10.35
C GLY A 72 42.05 -8.51 9.74
N ASN A 73 40.78 -8.74 10.12
CA ASN A 73 39.89 -9.68 9.48
C ASN A 73 38.84 -8.88 8.71
N GLU A 74 38.87 -8.96 7.38
CA GLU A 74 38.01 -8.22 6.43
C GLU A 74 36.54 -8.68 6.47
N GLU A 75 35.98 -8.87 7.67
CA GLU A 75 34.64 -9.39 7.87
C GLU A 75 33.64 -8.23 7.90
N TYR A 76 32.78 -8.16 6.88
CA TYR A 76 31.70 -7.19 6.79
C TYR A 76 30.67 -7.47 7.89
N ARG A 77 30.71 -6.69 8.97
CA ARG A 77 29.72 -6.73 10.04
C ARG A 77 28.63 -5.69 9.80
N ASN A 78 27.41 -6.15 9.56
CA ASN A 78 26.23 -5.28 9.59
C ASN A 78 25.92 -4.90 11.04
N VAL A 79 26.04 -3.61 11.36
CA VAL A 79 25.66 -3.06 12.67
C VAL A 79 24.44 -2.16 12.47
N GLU A 80 23.32 -2.53 13.07
CA GLU A 80 22.11 -1.70 13.11
C GLU A 80 22.33 -0.57 14.12
N ILE A 81 22.25 0.69 13.66
CA ILE A 81 22.36 1.85 14.54
C ILE A 81 20.96 2.15 15.08
N PRO A 82 20.77 2.18 16.41
CA PRO A 82 19.47 2.45 17.00
C PRO A 82 19.04 3.92 16.79
N ASP A 83 17.73 4.14 16.80
CA ASP A 83 17.12 5.44 16.50
C ASP A 83 17.33 6.45 17.65
N PHE A 84 17.06 7.73 17.39
CA PHE A 84 17.42 8.83 18.29
C PHE A 84 16.77 8.69 19.69
N GLY A 85 17.58 8.37 20.71
CA GLY A 85 17.15 8.25 22.11
C GLY A 85 17.47 6.91 22.76
N ASP A 86 17.81 5.90 21.98
CA ASP A 86 18.23 4.60 22.51
C ASP A 86 19.74 4.61 22.84
N PRO A 87 20.16 4.07 24.01
CA PRO A 87 21.55 4.08 24.41
C PRO A 87 22.37 3.15 23.50
N VAL A 88 23.53 3.63 23.06
CA VAL A 88 24.50 2.81 22.35
C VAL A 88 25.07 1.74 23.30
N PRO A 89 25.02 0.45 22.96
CA PRO A 89 25.78 -0.55 23.70
C PRO A 89 27.28 -0.28 23.48
N LEU A 90 28.00 -0.05 24.58
CA LEU A 90 29.46 0.09 24.62
C LEU A 90 30.16 -1.26 24.41
#